data_AF-A0A834RI93-F1
#
_entry.id   AF-A0A834RI93-F1
#
_cell.length_a   1.000
_cell.length_b   1.000
_cell.length_c   1.000
_cell.angle_alpha   90.00
_cell.angle_beta   90.00
_cell.angle_gamma   90.00
#
_symmetry.space_group_name_H-M   'P 1'
#
loop_
_entity.id
_entity.type
_entity.pdbx_description
1 polymer ?
#
loop_
_entity_poly.entity_id
_entity_poly.type
_entity_poly.pdbx_seq_one_letter_code
_entity_poly.pdbx_strand_id
1 'polypeptide(L)'
;MVIHASTGDELRVEIEVKDEVFRDASGNTTNSPGLHLHLRDFAHEELVQEQLGNQDEEIHISSQQLCQFLDAAERRVRLQSGLLTRNIIPPSITKRRRSETPPEEIGSEDEVRYN
;
A
#
# COMPACT_ATOMS: atom_id res chain seq x y z
N MET A 1 -19.38 2.74 -3.29
CA MET A 1 -20.84 2.49 -3.21
C MET A 1 -21.41 3.24 -2.01
N VAL A 2 -22.48 4.03 -2.20
CA VAL A 2 -23.24 4.59 -1.07
C VAL A 2 -24.24 3.53 -0.61
N ILE A 3 -24.24 3.23 0.68
CA ILE A 3 -25.24 2.40 1.33
C ILE A 3 -26.09 3.26 2.25
N HIS A 4 -27.40 3.16 2.10
CA HIS A 4 -28.35 3.89 2.93
C HIS A 4 -28.64 3.06 4.19
N ALA A 5 -28.07 3.48 5.32
CA ALA A 5 -28.31 2.86 6.63
C ALA A 5 -29.30 3.70 7.45
N SER A 6 -29.89 3.12 8.50
CA SER A 6 -30.85 3.81 9.37
C SER A 6 -30.24 4.99 10.15
N THR A 7 -28.92 5.07 10.21
CA THR A 7 -28.14 6.15 10.84
C THR A 7 -27.66 7.22 9.86
N GLY A 8 -27.94 7.07 8.57
CA GLY A 8 -27.50 7.96 7.49
C GLY A 8 -26.79 7.23 6.35
N ASP A 9 -26.44 7.98 5.32
CA ASP A 9 -25.71 7.47 4.16
C ASP A 9 -24.25 7.20 4.52
N GLU A 10 -23.79 5.98 4.25
CA GLU A 10 -22.40 5.57 4.44
C GLU A 10 -21.73 5.37 3.09
N LEU A 11 -20.57 5.99 2.90
CA LEU A 11 -19.70 5.71 1.77
C LEU A 11 -18.88 4.47 2.10
N ARG A 12 -19.10 3.37 1.35
CA ARG A 12 -18.21 2.21 1.38
C ARG A 12 -17.34 2.18 0.13
N VAL A 13 -16.05 2.01 0.39
CA VAL A 13 -15.02 1.80 -0.61
C VAL A 13 -15.05 0.32 -0.98
N GLU A 14 -15.45 0.03 -2.21
CA GLU A 14 -15.46 -1.31 -2.80
C GLU A 14 -14.26 -1.35 -3.75
N ILE A 15 -13.09 -1.71 -3.24
CA ILE A 15 -11.91 -1.91 -4.09
C ILE A 15 -11.93 -3.37 -4.50
N GLU A 16 -12.38 -3.63 -5.72
CA GLU A 16 -12.09 -4.89 -6.38
C GLU A 16 -10.62 -4.84 -6.83
N VAL A 17 -9.70 -5.22 -5.94
CA VAL A 17 -8.29 -5.39 -6.31
C VAL A 17 -8.21 -6.65 -7.14
N LYS A 18 -8.24 -6.50 -8.47
CA LYS A 18 -7.91 -7.60 -9.36
C LYS A 18 -6.40 -7.82 -9.25
N ASP A 19 -6.00 -8.98 -8.74
CA ASP A 19 -4.59 -9.35 -8.66
C ASP A 19 -4.01 -9.44 -10.09
N GLU A 20 -3.25 -8.42 -10.48
CA GLU A 20 -2.57 -8.37 -11.76
C GLU A 20 -1.11 -8.78 -11.61
N VAL A 21 -0.72 -9.82 -12.34
CA VAL A 21 0.61 -10.42 -12.25
C VAL A 21 1.54 -9.75 -13.25
N PHE A 22 2.43 -8.87 -12.78
CA PHE A 22 3.44 -8.20 -13.61
C PHE A 22 4.74 -9.01 -13.78
N ARG A 23 5.06 -9.88 -12.81
CA ARG A 23 6.21 -10.80 -12.81
C ARG A 23 5.75 -12.24 -12.63
N ASP A 24 6.32 -13.17 -13.41
CA ASP A 24 6.12 -14.60 -13.20
C ASP A 24 6.89 -15.11 -11.96
N ALA A 25 6.72 -16.37 -11.62
CA ALA A 25 7.41 -17.00 -10.49
C ALA A 25 8.95 -17.04 -10.64
N SER A 26 9.46 -16.85 -11.85
CA SER A 26 10.90 -16.76 -12.16
C SER A 26 11.41 -15.31 -12.17
N GLY A 27 10.53 -14.33 -11.95
CA GLY A 27 10.85 -12.90 -11.97
C GLY A 27 10.81 -12.25 -13.36
N ASN A 28 10.38 -12.97 -14.40
CA ASN A 28 10.30 -12.39 -15.75
C ASN A 28 9.03 -11.57 -15.93
N THR A 29 9.08 -10.59 -16.83
CA THR A 29 7.95 -9.77 -17.25
C THR A 29 6.85 -10.64 -17.86
N THR A 30 5.60 -10.40 -17.49
CA THR A 30 4.44 -11.03 -18.14
C THR A 30 3.96 -10.20 -19.34
N ASN A 31 2.95 -10.71 -20.06
CA ASN A 31 2.23 -9.97 -21.11
C ASN A 31 1.20 -8.96 -20.56
N SER A 32 1.27 -8.61 -19.26
CA SER A 32 0.40 -7.57 -18.70
C SER A 32 0.64 -6.24 -19.42
N PRO A 33 -0.42 -5.43 -19.64
CA PRO A 33 -0.30 -4.07 -20.18
C PRO A 33 0.53 -3.13 -19.28
N GLY A 34 0.87 -3.54 -18.06
CA GLY A 34 1.64 -2.77 -17.10
C GLY A 34 0.75 -2.00 -16.13
N LEU A 35 1.34 -1.01 -15.46
CA LEU A 35 0.65 -0.15 -14.51
C LEU A 35 0.13 1.09 -15.24
N HIS A 36 -1.17 1.36 -15.06
CA HIS A 36 -1.87 2.51 -15.62
C HIS A 36 -2.47 3.29 -14.45
N LEU A 37 -2.07 4.55 -14.29
CA LEU A 37 -2.55 5.42 -13.21
C LEU A 37 -3.13 6.68 -13.83
N HIS A 38 -4.44 6.85 -13.72
CA HIS A 38 -5.09 8.09 -14.13
C HIS A 38 -4.90 9.16 -13.06
N LEU A 39 -4.36 10.33 -13.42
CA LEU A 39 -4.07 11.38 -12.43
C LEU A 39 -5.33 11.87 -11.72
N ARG A 40 -6.48 11.83 -12.38
CA ARG A 40 -7.77 12.20 -11.79
C ARG A 40 -8.15 11.37 -10.56
N ASP A 41 -7.68 10.12 -10.47
CA ASP A 41 -8.02 9.22 -9.36
C ASP A 41 -7.29 9.60 -8.06
N PHE A 42 -6.28 10.46 -8.16
CA PHE A 42 -5.43 10.88 -7.04
C PHE A 42 -5.68 12.33 -6.60
N ALA A 43 -6.69 12.99 -7.15
CA ALA A 43 -7.02 14.38 -6.84
C ALA A 43 -8.51 14.57 -6.59
N HIS A 44 -8.87 15.66 -5.91
CA HIS A 44 -10.28 16.03 -5.72
C HIS A 44 -10.92 16.42 -7.04
N GLU A 45 -12.16 16.01 -7.27
CA GLU A 45 -12.87 16.21 -8.53
C GLU A 45 -12.91 17.68 -8.98
N GLU A 46 -13.15 18.62 -8.06
CA GLU A 46 -13.11 20.06 -8.35
C GLU A 46 -11.74 20.52 -8.85
N LEU A 47 -10.65 20.06 -8.23
CA LEU A 47 -9.28 20.37 -8.65
C LEU A 47 -8.95 19.74 -10.02
N VAL A 48 -9.44 18.52 -10.27
CA VAL A 48 -9.27 17.86 -11.57
C VAL A 48 -9.98 18.64 -12.66
N GLN A 49 -11.23 19.06 -12.43
CA GLN A 49 -12.00 19.84 -13.41
C GLN A 49 -11.37 21.21 -13.68
N GLU A 50 -10.90 21.91 -12.65
CA GLU A 50 -10.30 23.24 -12.79
C GLU A 50 -8.92 23.22 -13.46
N GLN A 51 -8.06 22.27 -13.08
CA GLN A 51 -6.64 22.28 -13.48
C GLN A 51 -6.35 21.35 -14.66
N LEU A 52 -7.01 20.19 -14.70
CA LEU A 52 -6.77 19.16 -15.71
C LEU A 52 -7.84 19.21 -16.83
N GLY A 53 -9.03 19.72 -16.52
CA GLY A 53 -10.14 19.81 -17.46
C GLY A 53 -10.49 18.43 -18.03
N ASN A 54 -10.39 18.30 -19.36
CA ASN A 54 -10.61 17.03 -20.06
C ASN A 54 -9.33 16.25 -20.36
N GLN A 55 -8.16 16.76 -19.93
CA GLN A 55 -6.89 16.06 -20.14
C GLN A 55 -6.76 14.99 -19.09
N ASP A 56 -7.29 13.80 -19.35
CA ASP A 56 -7.02 12.66 -18.49
C ASP A 56 -5.60 12.17 -18.70
N GLU A 57 -4.64 12.88 -18.10
CA GLU A 57 -3.26 12.47 -18.12
C GLU A 57 -3.10 11.15 -17.37
N GLU A 58 -2.48 10.19 -18.05
CA GLU A 58 -2.25 8.85 -17.57
C GLU A 58 -0.75 8.61 -17.42
N ILE A 59 -0.35 8.13 -16.24
CA ILE A 59 0.97 7.56 -16.05
C ILE A 59 0.92 6.10 -16.48
N HIS A 60 1.48 5.81 -17.65
CA HIS A 60 1.66 4.45 -18.14
C HIS A 60 3.08 3.95 -17.89
N ILE A 61 3.20 2.83 -17.17
CA ILE A 61 4.45 2.11 -16.96
C ILE A 61 4.26 0.69 -17.48
N SER A 62 4.92 0.35 -18.59
CA SER A 62 4.85 -1.03 -19.12
C SER A 62 5.37 -2.06 -18.10
N SER A 63 4.89 -3.30 -18.18
CA SER A 63 5.37 -4.41 -17.34
C SER A 63 6.89 -4.57 -17.40
N GLN A 64 7.48 -4.32 -18.57
CA GLN A 64 8.93 -4.33 -18.75
C GLN A 64 9.64 -3.25 -17.92
N GLN A 65 9.19 -2.00 -18.02
CA GLN A 65 9.76 -0.89 -17.24
C GLN A 65 9.56 -1.11 -15.74
N LEU A 66 8.38 -1.60 -15.34
CA LEU A 66 8.08 -1.89 -13.95
C LEU A 66 9.04 -2.94 -13.39
N CYS A 67 9.27 -4.04 -14.11
CA CYS A 67 10.23 -5.06 -13.70
C CYS A 67 11.66 -4.49 -13.58
N GLN A 68 12.09 -3.64 -14.52
CA GLN A 68 13.40 -2.99 -14.45
C GLN A 68 13.55 -2.09 -13.21
N PHE A 69 12.50 -1.34 -12.84
CA PHE A 69 12.49 -0.53 -11.63
C PHE A 69 12.57 -1.38 -10.37
N LEU A 70 11.81 -2.48 -10.32
CA LEU A 70 11.83 -3.42 -9.21
C LEU A 70 13.23 -4.05 -9.05
N ASP A 71 13.84 -4.52 -10.14
CA ASP A 71 15.19 -5.07 -10.11
C ASP A 71 16.22 -4.05 -9.63
N ALA A 72 16.10 -2.79 -10.07
CA ALA A 72 16.99 -1.73 -9.63
C ALA A 72 16.83 -1.42 -8.13
N ALA A 73 15.60 -1.39 -7.62
CA ALA A 73 15.30 -1.17 -6.22
C ALA A 73 15.82 -2.34 -5.36
N GLU A 74 15.58 -3.58 -5.78
CA GLU A 74 16.04 -4.78 -5.08
C GLU A 74 17.58 -4.84 -5.03
N ARG A 75 18.27 -4.51 -6.13
CA ARG A 75 19.74 -4.38 -6.13
C ARG A 75 20.22 -3.35 -5.12
N ARG A 76 19.58 -2.17 -5.06
CA ARG A 76 19.92 -1.12 -4.09
C ARG A 76 19.76 -1.61 -2.65
N VAL A 77 18.64 -2.27 -2.34
CA VAL A 77 18.38 -2.83 -1.00
C VAL A 77 19.41 -3.90 -0.64
N ARG A 78 19.77 -4.80 -1.57
CA ARG A 78 20.78 -5.84 -1.32
C ARG A 78 22.15 -5.22 -1.03
N LEU A 79 22.56 -4.20 -1.79
CA LEU A 79 23.80 -3.47 -1.54
C LEU A 79 23.77 -2.71 -0.21
N GLN A 80 22.62 -2.15 0.15
CA GLN A 80 22.43 -1.42 1.40
C GLN A 80 22.21 -2.33 2.61
N SER A 81 21.84 -3.59 2.44
CA SER A 81 21.63 -4.52 3.56
C SER A 81 22.93 -4.85 4.31
N GLY A 82 24.10 -4.63 3.69
CA GLY A 82 25.40 -4.62 4.39
C GLY A 82 25.72 -3.29 5.11
N LEU A 83 24.96 -2.23 4.81
CA LEU A 83 25.11 -0.86 5.32
C LEU A 83 23.95 -0.38 6.19
N LEU A 84 22.88 -1.18 6.33
CA LEU A 84 21.86 -1.00 7.35
C LEU A 84 22.57 -1.14 8.68
N THR A 85 23.12 -0.04 9.15
CA THR A 85 23.49 0.21 10.53
C THR A 85 22.28 -0.22 11.33
N ARG A 86 22.32 -1.47 11.84
CA ARG A 86 21.56 -1.87 13.01
C ARG A 86 21.71 -0.67 13.94
N ASN A 87 20.63 0.02 14.26
CA ASN A 87 20.70 1.15 15.17
C ASN A 87 21.25 0.58 16.48
N ILE A 88 22.57 0.65 16.66
CA ILE A 88 23.24 0.21 17.86
C ILE A 88 22.82 1.26 18.86
N ILE A 89 21.79 0.93 19.64
CA ILE A 89 21.43 1.71 20.81
C ILE A 89 22.70 1.74 21.67
N PRO A 90 23.31 2.92 21.91
CA PRO A 90 24.48 3.01 22.76
C PRO A 90 24.15 2.34 24.10
N PRO A 91 25.08 1.60 24.72
CA PRO A 91 24.81 0.87 25.96
C PRO A 91 24.33 1.78 27.11
N SER A 92 24.51 3.09 27.00
CA SER A 92 24.03 4.11 27.94
C SER A 92 22.57 4.56 27.74
N ILE A 93 21.89 4.15 26.67
CA ILE A 93 20.49 4.53 26.41
C ILE A 93 19.57 3.39 26.84
N THR A 94 18.95 3.56 28.01
CA THR A 94 17.89 2.66 28.49
C THR A 94 16.54 3.10 27.94
N LYS A 95 15.76 2.15 27.41
CA LYS A 95 14.37 2.39 27.00
C LYS A 95 13.56 2.80 28.25
N ARG A 96 12.81 3.91 28.19
CA ARG A 96 11.90 4.28 29.29
C ARG A 96 10.93 3.12 29.53
N ARG A 97 10.79 2.71 30.80
CA ARG A 97 9.81 1.71 31.23
C ARG A 97 8.42 2.20 30.78
N ARG A 98 7.73 1.39 29.97
CA ARG A 98 6.31 1.60 29.72
C ARG A 98 5.54 1.25 30.99
N SER A 99 4.46 1.97 31.27
CA SER A 99 3.44 1.46 32.20
C SER A 99 2.98 0.09 31.72
N GLU A 100 2.67 -0.79 32.66
CA GLU A 100 2.08 -2.09 32.36
C GLU A 100 0.84 -1.87 31.49
N THR A 101 0.81 -2.52 30.33
CA THR A 101 -0.40 -2.55 29.53
C THR A 101 -1.42 -3.34 30.35
N PRO A 102 -2.63 -2.81 30.59
CA PRO A 102 -3.67 -3.55 31.27
C PRO A 102 -3.85 -4.94 30.63
N PRO A 103 -4.18 -5.98 31.40
CA PRO A 103 -4.45 -7.30 30.86
C PRO A 103 -5.50 -7.21 29.75
N GLU A 104 -5.26 -7.88 28.62
CA GLU A 104 -6.30 -8.09 27.61
C GLU A 104 -7.39 -8.98 28.25
N GLU A 105 -8.58 -8.41 28.46
CA GLU A 105 -9.77 -9.18 28.79
C GLU A 105 -10.32 -9.78 27.49
N ILE A 106 -9.95 -11.03 27.20
CA ILE A 106 -10.56 -11.79 26.12
C ILE A 106 -12.00 -12.10 26.57
N GLY A 107 -12.96 -11.42 25.97
CA GLY A 107 -14.38 -11.65 26.21
C GLY A 107 -14.86 -12.88 25.45
N SER A 108 -16.01 -13.43 25.87
CA SER A 108 -16.69 -14.48 25.08
C SER A 108 -17.09 -14.03 23.67
N GLU A 109 -17.11 -12.71 23.42
CA GLU A 109 -17.29 -12.12 22.09
C GLU A 109 -16.07 -12.35 21.17
N ASP A 110 -14.85 -12.51 21.72
CA ASP A 110 -13.63 -12.73 20.94
C ASP A 110 -13.52 -14.17 20.39
N GLU A 111 -14.23 -15.14 20.99
CA GLU A 111 -14.26 -16.55 20.54
C GLU A 111 -15.05 -16.75 19.24
N VAL A 112 -15.96 -15.83 18.89
CA VAL A 112 -16.76 -15.94 17.66
C VAL A 112 -15.95 -15.55 16.41
N ARG A 113 -14.80 -14.90 16.59
CA ARG A 113 -13.98 -14.41 15.47
C ARG A 113 -13.00 -15.46 14.91
N TYR A 114 -12.82 -16.59 15.60
CA TYR A 114 -11.89 -17.66 15.20
C TYR A 114 -12.52 -19.06 15.20
N ASN A 115 -13.85 -19.16 15.32
CA ASN A 115 -14.61 -20.41 15.15
C ASN A 115 -15.41 -20.40 13.83
#